data_AF-A0A7Y2GHM3-F1
#
_entry.id   AF-A0A7Y2GHM3-F1
#
_cell.length_a   1.000
_cell.length_b   1.000
_cell.length_c   1.000
_cell.angle_alpha   90.00
_cell.angle_beta   90.00
_cell.angle_gamma   90.00
#
_symmetry.space_group_name_H-M   'P 1'
#
loop_
_entity.id
_entity.type
_entity.pdbx_description
1 polymer ?
#
loop_
_entity_poly.entity_id
_entity_poly.type
_entity_poly.pdbx_seq_one_letter_code
_entity_poly.pdbx_strand_id
1 'polypeptide(L)'
;MRILRAFAALLIFTTAICGQSNSGVEVTPGNEGLTVEYIANEGISITHGKHRILLDAIHRQYKPAYAFTPEDILSKIESARYPYGNTSLILVSHNHLDHFHAESIARHLMNNNNAVLVSSDQVVDEVEKSGAELKKLFPRRSAKP
;
A
#
# COMPACT_ATOMS: atom_id res chain seq x y z
N MET A 1 -4.98 65.94 -36.16
CA MET A 1 -5.51 66.94 -35.21
C MET A 1 -6.37 66.16 -34.21
N ARG A 2 -6.00 65.84 -32.97
CA ARG A 2 -5.23 66.54 -31.94
C ARG A 2 -4.34 65.54 -31.18
N ILE A 3 -3.11 65.96 -30.91
CA ILE A 3 -2.20 65.46 -29.89
C ILE A 3 -2.61 66.13 -28.57
N LEU A 4 -2.71 65.40 -27.45
CA LEU A 4 -2.22 65.87 -26.12
C LEU A 4 -2.40 64.85 -24.97
N ARG A 5 -1.26 64.44 -24.38
CA ARG A 5 -0.88 64.34 -22.94
C ARG A 5 -1.76 63.47 -22.00
N ALA A 6 -1.28 62.77 -20.97
CA ALA A 6 -0.15 62.98 -20.06
C ALA A 6 0.16 61.66 -19.30
N PHE A 7 1.45 61.33 -19.12
CA PHE A 7 2.17 61.26 -17.83
C PHE A 7 1.65 60.33 -16.71
N ALA A 8 2.47 59.30 -16.44
CA ALA A 8 2.98 58.84 -15.14
C ALA A 8 2.00 58.32 -14.06
N ALA A 9 2.17 57.04 -13.71
CA ALA A 9 2.67 56.66 -12.39
C ALA A 9 3.03 55.16 -12.37
N LEU A 10 4.33 54.91 -12.44
CA LEU A 10 4.97 53.65 -12.10
C LEU A 10 5.04 53.58 -10.57
N LEU A 11 4.30 52.67 -9.94
CA LEU A 11 4.54 52.29 -8.54
C LEU A 11 5.18 50.90 -8.52
N ILE A 12 6.51 50.88 -8.48
CA ILE A 12 7.29 49.71 -8.12
C ILE A 12 7.30 49.66 -6.59
N PHE A 13 6.55 48.72 -6.01
CA PHE A 13 6.78 48.32 -4.62
C PHE A 13 7.86 47.22 -4.62
N THR A 14 9.13 47.62 -4.55
CA THR A 14 10.22 46.70 -4.23
C THR A 14 10.27 46.52 -2.72
N THR A 15 9.64 45.47 -2.20
CA THR A 15 10.04 44.91 -0.92
C THR A 15 11.27 44.06 -1.15
N ALA A 16 12.43 44.59 -0.76
CA ALA A 16 13.64 43.79 -0.59
C ALA A 16 13.38 42.78 0.54
N ILE A 17 13.20 41.50 0.18
CA ILE A 17 13.40 40.40 1.10
C ILE A 17 14.74 39.76 0.73
N CYS A 18 15.75 40.15 1.49
CA CYS A 18 17.01 39.44 1.56
C CYS A 18 16.79 38.15 2.36
N GLY A 19 17.13 37.00 1.75
CA GLY A 19 17.57 35.79 2.44
C GLY A 19 16.60 35.03 3.35
N GLN A 20 16.06 33.93 2.83
CA GLN A 20 16.23 32.59 3.41
C GLN A 20 15.74 31.56 2.39
N SER A 21 16.66 30.94 1.64
CA SER A 21 16.38 29.71 0.92
C SER A 21 16.31 28.57 1.93
N ASN A 22 15.18 28.44 2.62
CA ASN A 22 14.82 27.16 3.20
C ASN A 22 14.34 26.30 2.04
N SER A 23 15.22 25.49 1.47
CA SER A 23 14.84 24.30 0.71
C SER A 23 14.24 23.26 1.66
N GLY A 24 13.17 23.65 2.36
CA GLY A 24 12.23 22.73 2.93
C GLY A 24 11.32 22.32 1.78
N VAL A 25 11.41 21.07 1.36
CA VAL A 25 10.32 20.47 0.59
C VAL A 25 9.10 20.56 1.50
N GLU A 26 8.19 21.50 1.23
CA GLU A 26 6.84 21.43 1.78
C GLU A 26 6.25 20.13 1.24
N VAL A 27 6.31 19.08 2.05
CA VAL A 27 5.48 17.90 1.84
C VAL A 27 4.07 18.33 2.21
N THR A 28 3.37 18.97 1.28
CA THR A 28 1.91 19.01 1.33
C THR A 28 1.44 17.56 1.40
N PRO A 29 0.71 17.14 2.45
CA PRO A 29 0.05 15.84 2.43
C PRO A 29 -0.74 15.78 1.13
N GLY A 30 -0.48 14.76 0.30
CA GLY A 30 -1.29 14.56 -0.89
C GLY A 30 -2.76 14.53 -0.47
N ASN A 31 -3.63 15.23 -1.20
CA ASN A 31 -5.07 15.28 -0.93
C ASN A 31 -5.77 13.94 -1.25
N GLU A 32 -5.04 12.83 -1.16
CA GLU A 32 -5.52 11.49 -1.41
C GLU A 32 -6.06 10.95 -0.08
N GLY A 33 -7.36 10.68 -0.02
CA GLY A 33 -7.98 10.15 1.20
C GLY A 33 -7.46 8.75 1.54
N LEU A 34 -7.40 8.43 2.84
CA LEU A 34 -7.22 7.07 3.34
C LEU A 34 -8.57 6.35 3.30
N THR A 35 -8.65 5.22 2.60
CA THR A 35 -9.83 4.34 2.61
C THR A 35 -9.49 3.05 3.33
N VAL A 36 -10.38 2.61 4.22
CA VAL A 36 -10.31 1.30 4.88
C VAL A 36 -11.55 0.51 4.48
N GLU A 37 -11.33 -0.64 3.87
CA GLU A 37 -12.36 -1.55 3.40
C GLU A 37 -12.31 -2.84 4.23
N TYR A 38 -13.44 -3.22 4.82
CA TYR A 38 -13.59 -4.52 5.45
C TYR A 38 -13.72 -5.60 4.39
N ILE A 39 -12.94 -6.69 4.51
CA ILE A 39 -13.00 -7.83 3.58
C ILE A 39 -13.73 -9.00 4.23
N ALA A 40 -13.20 -9.54 5.32
CA ALA A 40 -13.79 -10.64 6.09
C ALA A 40 -13.00 -10.85 7.39
N ASN A 41 -13.65 -11.27 8.47
CA ASN A 41 -13.00 -11.54 9.77
C ASN A 41 -12.16 -10.34 10.27
N GLU A 42 -10.87 -10.47 10.56
CA GLU A 42 -9.94 -9.34 10.81
C GLU A 42 -9.32 -8.75 9.52
N GLY A 43 -9.67 -9.32 8.36
CA GLY A 43 -9.20 -8.94 7.06
C GLY A 43 -9.68 -7.56 6.61
N ILE A 44 -8.73 -6.64 6.41
CA ILE A 44 -8.99 -5.29 5.88
C ILE A 44 -8.07 -4.94 4.72
N SER A 45 -8.55 -4.06 3.84
CA SER A 45 -7.74 -3.40 2.84
C SER A 45 -7.63 -1.91 3.11
N ILE A 46 -6.41 -1.39 3.12
CA ILE A 46 -6.12 0.02 3.34
C ILE A 46 -5.59 0.59 2.03
N THR A 47 -6.20 1.66 1.53
CA THR A 47 -5.79 2.32 0.29
C THR A 47 -5.49 3.80 0.56
N HIS A 48 -4.36 4.27 0.05
CA HIS A 48 -3.99 5.69 0.00
C HIS A 48 -3.36 5.97 -1.36
N GLY A 49 -4.07 6.73 -2.19
CA GLY A 49 -3.63 6.98 -3.56
C GLY A 49 -3.53 5.70 -4.39
N LYS A 50 -2.36 5.51 -4.99
CA LYS A 50 -2.00 4.30 -5.74
C LYS A 50 -1.53 3.13 -4.87
N HIS A 51 -1.40 3.30 -3.55
CA HIS A 51 -0.88 2.26 -2.66
C HIS A 51 -2.02 1.50 -1.99
N ARG A 52 -1.89 0.17 -1.93
CA ARG A 52 -2.81 -0.70 -1.19
C ARG A 52 -2.03 -1.62 -0.24
N ILE A 53 -2.58 -1.81 0.95
CA ILE A 53 -2.14 -2.77 1.96
C ILE A 53 -3.29 -3.76 2.20
N LEU A 54 -2.95 -5.04 2.34
CA LEU A 54 -3.87 -6.08 2.78
C LEU A 54 -3.40 -6.59 4.14
N LEU A 55 -4.24 -6.50 5.16
CA LEU A 55 -3.97 -7.04 6.50
C LEU A 55 -4.95 -8.18 6.75
N ASP A 56 -4.47 -9.38 7.06
CA ASP A 56 -5.25 -10.58 7.40
C ASP A 56 -6.36 -10.93 6.38
N ALA A 57 -6.24 -10.42 5.14
CA ALA A 57 -7.32 -10.42 4.14
C ALA A 57 -7.17 -11.52 3.07
N ILE A 58 -6.20 -12.41 3.20
CA ILE A 58 -5.92 -13.46 2.20
C ILE A 58 -6.03 -14.82 2.87
N HIS A 59 -7.25 -15.23 3.17
CA HIS A 59 -7.56 -16.47 3.87
C HIS A 59 -8.78 -17.16 3.26
N ARG A 60 -8.88 -18.47 3.49
CA ARG A 60 -9.97 -19.32 3.01
C ARG A 60 -10.85 -19.74 4.17
N GLN A 61 -11.94 -20.44 3.87
CA GLN A 61 -12.80 -21.01 4.89
C GLN A 61 -11.99 -21.92 5.83
N TYR A 62 -12.05 -21.65 7.13
CA TYR A 62 -11.37 -22.43 8.16
C TYR A 62 -12.37 -23.16 9.08
N LYS A 63 -13.25 -22.39 9.74
CA LYS A 63 -14.29 -22.91 10.65
C LYS A 63 -15.61 -22.15 10.43
N PRO A 64 -16.77 -22.75 10.72
CA PRO A 64 -18.08 -22.14 10.42
C PRO A 64 -18.33 -20.79 11.09
N ALA A 65 -17.68 -20.51 12.22
CA ALA A 65 -17.87 -19.28 12.98
C ALA A 65 -17.12 -18.06 12.39
N TYR A 66 -16.21 -18.27 11.44
CA TYR A 66 -15.36 -17.21 10.91
C TYR A 66 -15.81 -16.85 9.49
N ALA A 67 -16.03 -15.56 9.26
CA ALA A 67 -16.13 -15.05 7.91
C ALA A 67 -14.81 -15.30 7.17
N PHE A 68 -14.87 -15.48 5.85
CA PHE A 68 -13.68 -15.67 5.03
C PHE A 68 -13.79 -14.84 3.75
N THR A 69 -12.65 -14.59 3.12
CA THR A 69 -12.58 -13.75 1.93
C THR A 69 -13.47 -14.34 0.82
N PRO A 70 -14.46 -13.59 0.31
CA PRO A 70 -15.31 -14.06 -0.79
C PRO A 70 -14.48 -14.48 -2.01
N GLU A 71 -14.86 -15.56 -2.69
CA GLU A 71 -14.04 -16.14 -3.77
C GLU A 71 -13.85 -15.18 -4.97
N ASP A 72 -14.81 -14.31 -5.24
CA ASP A 72 -14.70 -13.29 -6.30
C ASP A 72 -13.69 -12.18 -5.94
N ILE A 73 -13.51 -11.90 -4.65
CA ILE A 73 -12.46 -11.01 -4.13
C ILE A 73 -11.13 -11.75 -4.11
N LEU A 74 -11.10 -12.97 -3.55
CA LEU A 74 -9.89 -13.77 -3.41
C LEU A 74 -9.24 -14.05 -4.76
N SER A 75 -10.02 -14.40 -5.79
CA SER A 75 -9.51 -14.63 -7.14
C SER A 75 -8.85 -13.38 -7.75
N LYS A 76 -9.38 -12.17 -7.49
CA LYS A 76 -8.76 -10.91 -7.93
C LYS A 76 -7.47 -10.62 -7.15
N ILE A 77 -7.46 -10.90 -5.85
CA ILE A 77 -6.25 -10.80 -5.02
C ILE A 77 -5.19 -11.76 -5.56
N GLU A 78 -5.46 -13.06 -5.65
CA GLU A 78 -4.48 -14.07 -6.06
C GLU A 78 -3.90 -13.83 -7.44
N SER A 79 -4.72 -13.31 -8.38
CA SER A 79 -4.28 -12.97 -9.74
C SER A 79 -3.69 -11.57 -9.89
N ALA A 80 -3.56 -10.83 -8.79
CA ALA A 80 -3.10 -9.43 -8.77
C ALA A 80 -3.86 -8.54 -9.78
N ARG A 81 -5.16 -8.80 -9.99
CA ARG A 81 -6.02 -8.02 -10.88
C ARG A 81 -6.60 -6.82 -10.15
N TYR A 82 -7.07 -5.83 -10.90
CA TYR A 82 -7.80 -4.70 -10.34
C TYR A 82 -8.94 -5.18 -9.42
N PRO A 83 -9.13 -4.59 -8.22
CA PRO A 83 -8.41 -3.43 -7.66
C PRO A 83 -7.17 -3.79 -6.82
N TYR A 84 -6.71 -5.04 -6.78
CA TYR A 84 -5.66 -5.52 -5.87
C TYR A 84 -4.26 -5.62 -6.50
N GLY A 85 -4.12 -5.32 -7.80
CA GLY A 85 -2.81 -5.34 -8.48
C GLY A 85 -1.82 -4.28 -8.00
N ASN A 86 -2.29 -3.26 -7.29
CA ASN A 86 -1.45 -2.23 -6.68
C ASN A 86 -1.15 -2.46 -5.19
N THR A 87 -1.46 -3.66 -4.68
CA THR A 87 -1.06 -4.05 -3.32
C THR A 87 0.46 -4.06 -3.23
N SER A 88 1.01 -3.20 -2.37
CA SER A 88 2.46 -3.14 -2.14
C SER A 88 2.88 -3.92 -0.90
N LEU A 89 1.96 -4.16 0.03
CA LEU A 89 2.25 -4.81 1.30
C LEU A 89 1.11 -5.75 1.70
N ILE A 90 1.48 -6.97 2.05
CA ILE A 90 0.63 -7.94 2.72
C ILE A 90 1.14 -8.08 4.15
N LEU A 91 0.23 -7.92 5.10
CA LEU A 91 0.47 -8.12 6.53
C LEU A 91 -0.36 -9.31 6.99
N VAL A 92 0.27 -10.20 7.75
CA VAL A 92 -0.42 -11.27 8.46
C VAL A 92 -0.04 -11.16 9.94
N SER A 93 -1.03 -11.11 10.81
CA SER A 93 -0.82 -10.89 12.25
C SER A 93 -0.17 -12.08 12.95
N HIS A 94 -0.65 -13.31 12.67
CA HIS A 94 -0.14 -14.54 13.27
C HIS A 94 -0.51 -15.81 12.46
N ASN A 95 0.03 -16.96 12.86
CA ASN A 95 -0.04 -18.23 12.12
C ASN A 95 -1.34 -19.03 12.35
N HIS A 96 -2.48 -18.38 12.17
CA HIS A 96 -3.80 -19.02 12.25
C HIS A 96 -4.52 -18.95 10.90
N LEU A 97 -5.19 -20.05 10.51
CA LEU A 97 -5.74 -20.23 9.16
C LEU A 97 -6.93 -19.30 8.83
N ASP A 98 -7.50 -18.65 9.84
CA ASP A 98 -8.50 -17.58 9.70
C ASP A 98 -7.91 -16.19 9.42
N HIS A 99 -6.57 -16.06 9.42
CA HIS A 99 -5.84 -14.81 9.07
C HIS A 99 -5.08 -14.92 7.76
N PHE A 100 -4.68 -16.13 7.34
CA PHE A 100 -3.95 -16.32 6.09
C PHE A 100 -4.15 -17.70 5.46
N HIS A 101 -3.84 -17.78 4.17
CA HIS A 101 -3.70 -19.00 3.41
C HIS A 101 -2.42 -18.92 2.56
N ALA A 102 -1.43 -19.74 2.90
CA ALA A 102 -0.06 -19.65 2.40
C ALA A 102 0.02 -19.65 0.86
N GLU A 103 -0.68 -20.58 0.20
CA GLU A 103 -0.66 -20.69 -1.26
C GLU A 103 -1.36 -19.51 -1.94
N SER A 104 -2.37 -18.92 -1.29
CA SER A 104 -3.07 -17.75 -1.83
C SER A 104 -2.18 -16.51 -1.81
N ILE A 105 -1.44 -16.33 -0.71
CA ILE A 105 -0.42 -15.27 -0.60
C ILE A 105 0.70 -15.51 -1.62
N ALA A 106 1.20 -16.74 -1.73
CA ALA A 106 2.24 -17.08 -2.71
C ALA A 106 1.79 -16.78 -4.14
N ARG A 107 0.55 -17.12 -4.52
CA ARG A 107 -0.02 -16.76 -5.84
C ARG A 107 -0.05 -15.25 -6.05
N HIS A 108 -0.50 -14.46 -5.07
CA HIS A 108 -0.46 -13.00 -5.19
C HIS A 108 0.97 -12.50 -5.40
N LEU A 109 1.93 -12.97 -4.59
CA LEU A 109 3.34 -12.56 -4.70
C LEU A 109 3.98 -12.98 -6.03
N MET A 110 3.59 -14.12 -6.61
CA MET A 110 4.06 -14.53 -7.94
C MET A 110 3.50 -13.63 -9.05
N ASN A 111 2.24 -13.21 -8.92
CA ASN A 111 1.56 -12.36 -9.90
C ASN A 111 1.80 -10.86 -9.71
N ASN A 112 2.36 -10.44 -8.57
CA ASN A 112 2.65 -9.05 -8.25
C ASN A 112 4.13 -8.85 -7.90
N ASN A 113 4.87 -8.15 -8.78
CA ASN A 113 6.30 -7.88 -8.58
C ASN A 113 6.61 -6.79 -7.56
N ASN A 114 5.61 -5.99 -7.16
CA ASN A 114 5.78 -4.89 -6.22
C ASN A 114 5.34 -5.24 -4.79
N ALA A 115 4.63 -6.35 -4.61
CA ALA A 115 4.16 -6.79 -3.30
C ALA A 115 5.26 -7.46 -2.49
N VAL A 116 5.26 -7.20 -1.19
CA VAL A 116 6.02 -7.94 -0.19
C VAL A 116 5.09 -8.44 0.93
N LEU A 117 5.44 -9.57 1.53
CA LEU A 117 4.84 -10.06 2.77
C LEU A 117 5.70 -9.62 3.96
N VAL A 118 5.08 -9.05 4.99
CA VAL A 118 5.70 -8.81 6.30
C VAL A 118 4.84 -9.50 7.36
N SER A 119 5.42 -10.44 8.11
CA SER A 119 4.73 -11.20 9.17
C SER A 119 5.72 -11.77 10.18
N SER A 120 5.36 -12.83 10.91
CA SER A 120 6.27 -13.61 11.76
C SER A 120 7.05 -14.65 10.95
N ASP A 121 8.15 -15.16 11.50
CA ASP A 121 8.93 -16.25 10.89
C ASP A 121 8.06 -17.48 10.56
N GLN A 122 7.06 -17.77 11.40
CA GLN A 122 6.16 -18.92 11.20
C GLN A 122 5.32 -18.76 9.93
N VAL A 123 4.76 -17.58 9.69
CA VAL A 123 3.96 -17.31 8.49
C VAL A 123 4.86 -17.23 7.26
N VAL A 124 6.03 -16.58 7.38
CA VAL A 124 7.02 -16.52 6.29
C VAL A 124 7.43 -17.92 5.84
N ASP A 125 7.75 -18.80 6.78
CA ASP A 125 8.15 -20.18 6.51
C ASP A 125 7.03 -20.98 5.82
N GLU A 126 5.76 -20.74 6.16
CA GLU A 126 4.60 -21.38 5.51
C GLU A 126 4.45 -20.90 4.05
N VAL A 127 4.54 -19.59 3.82
CA VAL A 127 4.37 -18.99 2.48
C VAL A 127 5.55 -19.34 1.56
N GLU A 128 6.77 -19.42 2.09
CA GLU A 128 7.95 -19.86 1.34
C GLU A 128 7.76 -21.28 0.80
N LYS A 129 7.26 -22.22 1.63
CA LYS A 129 7.00 -23.61 1.23
C LYS A 129 5.97 -23.71 0.10
N SER A 130 5.07 -22.73 -0.01
CA SER A 130 4.10 -22.63 -1.10
C SER A 130 4.68 -22.04 -2.41
N GLY A 131 5.99 -21.75 -2.45
CA GLY A 131 6.74 -21.41 -3.66
C GLY A 131 7.03 -19.92 -3.86
N ALA A 132 6.70 -19.05 -2.90
CA ALA A 132 6.99 -17.62 -3.01
C ALA A 132 8.51 -17.32 -3.03
N GLU A 133 8.93 -16.30 -3.76
CA GLU A 133 10.34 -15.89 -3.78
C GLU A 133 10.76 -15.28 -2.43
N LEU A 134 11.82 -15.81 -1.83
CA LEU A 134 12.39 -15.36 -0.54
C LEU A 134 12.60 -13.83 -0.42
N LYS A 135 13.01 -13.16 -1.52
CA LYS A 135 13.25 -11.70 -1.51
C LYS A 135 12.00 -10.87 -1.24
N LYS A 136 10.80 -11.46 -1.39
CA LYS A 136 9.50 -10.83 -1.14
C LYS A 136 8.97 -11.10 0.27
N LEU A 137 9.68 -11.87 1.10
CA LEU A 137 9.21 -12.30 2.43
C LEU A 137 10.04 -11.65 3.55
N PHE A 138 9.37 -11.14 4.57
CA PHE A 138 9.99 -10.46 5.71
C PHE A 138 9.31 -10.87 7.04
N PRO A 139 10.07 -10.97 8.15
CA PRO A 139 11.51 -10.73 8.28
C PRO A 139 12.34 -11.74 7.50
N ARG A 140 13.48 -11.29 6.97
CA ARG A 140 14.45 -12.20 6.35
C ARG A 140 15.02 -13.04 7.48
N ARG A 141 14.97 -14.37 7.38
CA ARG A 141 15.79 -15.24 8.24
C ARG A 141 17.21 -14.68 8.23
N SER A 142 17.67 -14.14 9.36
CA SER A 142 19.09 -14.24 9.65
C SER A 142 19.37 -15.73 9.68
N ALA A 143 20.27 -16.21 8.82
CA ALA A 143 20.67 -17.61 8.81
C ALA A 143 20.86 -18.04 10.28
N LYS A 144 20.01 -18.97 10.75
CA LYS A 144 20.18 -19.52 12.09
C LYS A 144 21.52 -20.27 12.04
N PRO A 145 22.50 -19.94 12.90
CA PRO A 145 23.80 -20.59 12.89
C PRO A 145 23.66 -22.11 13.11
#